data_AF-A0A3C1JQ96-F1
#
_entry.id   AF-A0A3C1JQ96-F1
#
_cell.length_a   1.000
_cell.length_b   1.000
_cell.length_c   1.000
_cell.angle_alpha   90.00
_cell.angle_beta   90.00
_cell.angle_gamma   90.00
#
_symmetry.space_group_name_H-M   'P 1'
#
loop_
_entity.id
_entity.type
_entity.pdbx_description
1 polymer ?
#
loop_
_entity_poly.entity_id
_entity_poly.type
_entity_poly.pdbx_seq_one_letter_code
_entity_poly.pdbx_strand_id
1 'polypeptide(L)'
;TPDAVIGTGSGSVEGRIGLEPFGAHGFGYDPIFLVGGRRPTMAELTPAEKNAISHRSRAVQAIRPVLDTWVASQPPTASLPDLHTLHSPIGSPLDPRASQGG
;
A
#
# COMPACT_ATOMS: atom_id res chain seq x y z
N THR A 1 6.87 -26.93 -8.16
CA THR A 1 6.88 -25.52 -7.73
C THR A 1 5.65 -24.88 -8.33
N PRO A 2 4.76 -24.22 -7.58
CA PRO A 2 3.70 -23.45 -8.21
C PRO A 2 4.33 -22.33 -9.03
N ASP A 3 3.78 -22.04 -10.20
CA ASP A 3 4.22 -20.91 -11.02
C ASP A 3 3.92 -19.61 -10.28
N ALA A 4 4.91 -18.74 -10.15
CA ALA A 4 4.73 -17.43 -9.55
C ALA A 4 3.93 -16.53 -10.51
N VAL A 5 2.89 -15.88 -10.01
CA VAL A 5 2.14 -14.89 -10.78
C VAL A 5 2.83 -13.53 -10.64
N ILE A 6 3.25 -12.96 -11.77
CA ILE A 6 3.85 -11.62 -11.85
C ILE A 6 2.93 -10.74 -12.71
N GLY A 7 2.43 -9.66 -12.12
CA GLY A 7 1.64 -8.65 -12.82
C GLY A 7 2.30 -7.28 -12.75
N THR A 8 2.23 -6.49 -13.82
CA THR A 8 2.74 -5.12 -13.87
C THR A 8 1.65 -4.15 -14.29
N GLY A 9 1.63 -2.98 -13.65
CA GLY A 9 0.73 -1.87 -13.98
C GLY A 9 1.55 -0.60 -14.09
N SER A 10 1.30 0.19 -15.14
CA SER A 10 1.98 1.46 -15.36
C SER A 10 0.97 2.60 -15.41
N GLY A 11 1.44 3.77 -15.01
CA GLY A 11 0.67 5.00 -15.06
C GLY A 11 1.63 6.17 -15.20
N SER A 12 1.24 7.16 -15.98
CA SER A 12 2.00 8.39 -16.17
C SER A 12 1.09 9.60 -15.94
N VAL A 13 1.72 10.74 -15.67
CA VAL A 13 1.07 12.04 -15.74
C VAL A 13 1.99 12.95 -16.53
N GLU A 14 1.46 13.52 -17.61
CA GLU A 14 2.21 14.46 -18.42
C GLU A 14 2.21 15.85 -17.77
N GLY A 15 3.33 16.54 -17.88
CA GLY A 15 3.53 17.82 -17.23
C GLY A 15 4.77 18.56 -17.70
N ARG A 16 5.12 19.61 -16.97
CA ARG A 16 6.36 20.38 -17.16
C ARG A 16 7.00 20.66 -15.81
N ILE A 17 8.30 20.95 -15.82
CA ILE A 17 8.99 21.42 -14.63
C ILE A 17 8.85 22.94 -14.53
N GLY A 18 8.29 23.40 -13.42
CA GLY A 18 8.19 24.81 -13.07
C GLY A 18 9.54 25.38 -12.65
N LEU A 19 9.66 26.70 -12.71
CA LEU A 19 10.90 27.41 -12.35
C LEU A 19 11.06 27.59 -10.84
N GLU A 20 9.96 27.55 -10.09
CA GLU A 20 9.92 27.76 -8.65
C GLU A 20 8.97 26.74 -8.00
N PRO A 21 9.21 26.35 -6.74
CA PRO A 21 8.35 25.43 -6.01
C PRO A 21 7.08 26.13 -5.49
N PHE A 22 5.92 25.50 -5.65
CA PHE A 22 4.63 25.95 -5.11
C PHE A 22 3.83 24.80 -4.52
N GLY A 23 2.99 25.10 -3.52
CA GLY A 23 2.14 24.13 -2.84
C GLY A 23 2.73 23.61 -1.52
N ALA A 24 1.87 23.04 -0.68
CA ALA A 24 2.22 22.57 0.66
C ALA A 24 1.99 21.06 0.85
N HIS A 25 1.46 20.38 -0.16
CA HIS A 25 1.17 18.94 -0.12
C HIS A 25 2.22 18.13 -0.88
N GLY A 26 2.12 16.80 -0.78
CA GLY A 26 2.98 15.89 -1.54
C GLY A 26 4.38 15.74 -0.95
N PHE A 27 5.32 15.29 -1.79
CA PHE A 27 6.71 15.00 -1.44
C PHE A 27 7.59 15.05 -2.70
N GLY A 28 8.91 15.13 -2.52
CA GLY A 28 9.87 15.10 -3.62
C GLY A 28 9.66 16.24 -4.62
N TYR A 29 9.48 15.91 -5.90
CA TYR A 29 9.35 16.88 -7.00
C TYR A 29 7.96 17.48 -7.16
N ASP A 30 6.99 17.11 -6.31
CA ASP A 30 5.62 17.61 -6.41
C ASP A 30 5.51 19.15 -6.46
N PRO A 31 6.32 19.94 -5.70
CA PRO A 31 6.23 21.40 -5.73
C PRO A 31 6.65 22.04 -7.05
N ILE A 32 7.39 21.34 -7.91
CA ILE A 32 7.85 21.89 -9.20
C ILE A 32 7.20 21.18 -10.40
N PHE A 33 6.42 20.12 -10.19
CA PHE A 33 5.79 19.38 -11.28
C PHE A 33 4.43 19.99 -11.65
N LEU A 34 4.35 20.70 -12.79
CA LEU A 34 3.14 21.33 -13.30
C LEU A 34 2.26 20.32 -14.05
N VAL A 35 1.05 20.07 -13.54
CA VAL A 35 0.12 19.09 -14.09
C VAL A 35 -0.46 19.57 -15.42
N GLY A 36 -0.32 18.79 -16.49
CA GLY A 36 -0.74 19.22 -17.84
C GLY A 36 0.09 20.38 -18.40
N GLY A 37 1.23 20.70 -17.78
CA GLY A 37 2.19 21.70 -18.25
C GLY A 37 1.91 23.14 -17.82
N ARG A 38 0.91 23.37 -16.98
CA ARG A 38 0.60 24.67 -16.36
C ARG A 38 0.22 24.46 -14.89
N ARG A 39 0.05 25.54 -14.12
CA ARG A 39 -0.46 25.41 -12.75
C ARG A 39 -1.83 24.73 -12.74
N PRO A 40 -2.14 23.93 -11.71
CA PRO A 40 -1.39 23.75 -10.46
C PRO A 40 -0.17 22.81 -10.54
N THR A 41 0.74 22.92 -9.57
CA THR A 41 1.75 21.88 -9.30
C THR A 41 1.11 20.68 -8.59
N MET A 42 1.77 19.52 -8.58
CA MET A 42 1.30 18.35 -7.82
C MET A 42 1.17 18.59 -6.31
N ALA A 43 1.95 19.53 -5.76
CA ALA A 43 1.90 19.90 -4.34
C ALA A 43 0.80 20.92 -4.01
N GLU A 44 0.24 21.59 -5.02
CA GLU A 44 -0.92 22.47 -4.87
C GLU A 44 -2.25 21.70 -4.86
N LEU A 45 -2.24 20.46 -5.35
CA LEU A 45 -3.41 19.59 -5.32
C LEU A 45 -3.66 19.05 -3.90
N THR A 46 -4.93 19.03 -3.50
CA THR A 46 -5.34 18.29 -2.31
C THR A 46 -5.06 16.79 -2.47
N PRO A 47 -4.94 16.02 -1.37
CA PRO A 47 -4.75 14.57 -1.46
C PRO A 47 -5.82 13.86 -2.31
N ALA A 48 -7.07 14.33 -2.24
CA ALA A 48 -8.17 13.76 -3.02
C ALA A 48 -7.99 14.01 -4.53
N GLU A 49 -7.67 15.25 -4.93
CA GLU A 49 -7.41 15.60 -6.34
C GLU A 49 -6.19 14.85 -6.89
N LYS A 50 -5.11 14.80 -6.10
CA LYS A 50 -3.90 14.06 -6.46
C LYS A 50 -4.19 12.57 -6.64
N ASN A 51 -4.99 11.96 -5.78
CA ASN A 51 -5.39 10.56 -5.90
C ASN A 51 -6.25 10.30 -7.15
N ALA A 52 -7.03 11.27 -7.60
CA ALA A 52 -7.82 11.14 -8.83
C ALA A 52 -6.96 11.07 -10.10
N ILE A 53 -5.80 11.73 -10.12
CA ILE A 53 -5.03 11.93 -11.36
C ILE A 53 -3.58 11.42 -11.34
N SER A 54 -3.02 11.07 -10.18
CA SER A 54 -1.60 10.72 -10.07
C SER A 54 -1.20 9.46 -10.85
N HIS A 55 0.07 9.39 -11.23
CA HIS A 55 0.66 8.24 -11.92
C HIS A 55 0.49 6.95 -11.11
N ARG A 56 0.58 7.03 -9.78
CA ARG A 56 0.38 5.89 -8.89
C ARG A 56 -1.05 5.37 -8.93
N SER A 57 -2.03 6.26 -8.83
CA SER A 57 -3.44 5.86 -8.91
C SER A 57 -3.75 5.20 -10.25
N ARG A 58 -3.24 5.77 -11.36
CA ARG A 58 -3.37 5.18 -12.70
C ARG A 58 -2.70 3.80 -12.80
N ALA A 59 -1.51 3.62 -12.24
CA ALA A 59 -0.83 2.33 -12.21
C ALA A 59 -1.58 1.28 -11.37
N VAL A 60 -2.15 1.68 -10.23
CA VAL A 60 -2.98 0.81 -9.38
C VAL A 60 -4.27 0.40 -10.10
N GLN A 61 -4.91 1.33 -10.80
CA GLN A 61 -6.08 1.01 -11.63
C GLN A 61 -5.70 0.06 -12.78
N ALA A 62 -4.53 0.23 -13.39
CA ALA A 62 -4.04 -0.61 -14.47
C ALA A 62 -3.74 -2.05 -14.03
N ILE A 63 -3.21 -2.26 -12.81
CA ILE A 63 -2.94 -3.62 -12.30
C ILE A 63 -4.20 -4.33 -11.76
N ARG A 64 -5.25 -3.57 -11.41
CA ARG A 64 -6.46 -4.11 -10.77
C ARG A 64 -7.07 -5.33 -11.49
N PRO A 65 -7.24 -5.35 -12.83
CA PRO A 65 -7.83 -6.52 -13.50
C PRO A 65 -7.00 -7.81 -13.34
N VAL A 66 -5.66 -7.68 -13.26
CA VAL A 66 -4.77 -8.83 -13.00
C VAL A 66 -4.99 -9.35 -11.59
N LEU A 67 -5.12 -8.45 -10.62
CA LEU A 67 -5.40 -8.81 -9.23
C LEU A 67 -6.76 -9.48 -9.09
N ASP A 68 -7.81 -8.92 -9.70
CA ASP A 68 -9.16 -9.47 -9.66
C ASP A 68 -9.20 -10.88 -10.28
N THR A 69 -8.51 -11.08 -11.40
CA THR A 69 -8.37 -12.40 -12.05
C THR A 69 -7.65 -13.39 -11.14
N TRP A 70 -6.55 -12.97 -10.52
CA TRP A 70 -5.80 -13.82 -9.61
C TRP A 70 -6.64 -14.20 -8.39
N VAL A 71 -7.28 -13.24 -7.73
CA VAL A 71 -8.16 -13.50 -6.56
C VAL A 71 -9.27 -14.48 -6.91
N ALA A 72 -9.90 -14.33 -8.08
CA ALA A 72 -10.95 -15.25 -8.54
C ALA A 72 -10.45 -16.67 -8.85
N SER A 73 -9.15 -16.82 -9.18
CA SER A 73 -8.53 -18.13 -9.43
C SER A 73 -8.09 -18.85 -8.16
N GLN A 74 -8.02 -18.16 -7.02
CA GLN A 74 -7.68 -18.79 -5.74
C GLN A 74 -8.86 -19.64 -5.25
N PRO A 75 -8.60 -20.83 -4.68
CA PRO A 75 -9.66 -21.59 -4.02
C PRO A 75 -10.28 -20.72 -2.92
N PRO A 76 -11.60 -20.86 -2.64
CA PRO A 76 -12.23 -20.13 -1.55
C PRO A 76 -11.42 -20.38 -0.27
N THR A 77 -10.86 -19.31 0.28
CA THR A 77 -10.03 -19.37 1.48
C THR A 77 -10.82 -20.10 2.57
N ALA A 78 -10.35 -21.26 3.01
CA ALA A 78 -10.82 -21.86 4.25
C ALA A 78 -10.69 -20.79 5.34
N SER A 79 -11.81 -20.43 5.97
CA SER A 79 -11.91 -19.31 6.91
C SER A 79 -10.66 -19.19 7.77
N LEU A 80 -9.93 -18.08 7.63
CA LEU A 80 -8.87 -17.76 8.57
C LEU A 80 -9.48 -17.83 9.97
N PRO A 81 -8.88 -18.55 10.94
CA PRO A 81 -9.38 -18.51 12.30
C PRO A 81 -9.33 -17.05 12.76
N ASP A 82 -10.38 -16.62 13.45
CA ASP A 82 -10.47 -15.27 14.01
C ASP A 82 -9.15 -14.89 14.68
N LEU A 83 -8.63 -13.70 14.37
CA LEU A 83 -7.37 -13.18 14.92
C LEU A 83 -7.35 -13.16 16.46
N HIS A 84 -8.54 -13.21 17.08
CA HIS A 84 -8.76 -13.33 18.53
C HIS A 84 -8.40 -14.71 19.12
N THR A 85 -8.24 -15.75 18.32
CA THR A 85 -7.94 -17.11 18.79
C THR A 85 -6.44 -17.35 19.03
N LEU A 86 -5.57 -16.41 18.61
CA LEU A 86 -4.11 -16.56 18.66
C LEU A 86 -3.46 -16.15 19.98
N HIS A 87 -4.23 -15.70 20.99
CA HIS A 87 -3.69 -15.31 22.29
C HIS A 87 -4.00 -16.35 23.37
N SER A 88 -3.44 -17.55 23.26
CA SER A 88 -3.27 -18.41 24.44
C SER A 88 -2.17 -17.78 25.32
N PRO A 89 -2.41 -17.55 26.63
CA PRO A 89 -1.39 -17.00 27.50
C PRO A 89 -0.23 -18.00 27.59
N ILE A 90 0.98 -17.50 27.30
CA ILE A 90 2.23 -18.18 27.60
C ILE A 90 2.16 -18.61 29.07
N GLY A 91 2.37 -19.91 29.31
CA GLY A 91 2.26 -20.52 30.63
C GLY A 91 3.01 -19.74 31.71
N SER A 92 2.40 -19.70 32.90
CA SER A 92 2.95 -19.08 34.11
C SER A 92 4.43 -19.49 34.36
N PRO A 93 5.26 -18.61 34.94
CA PRO A 93 6.63 -18.96 35.28
C PRO A 93 6.63 -20.11 36.29
N LEU A 94 7.48 -21.12 36.06
CA LEU A 94 7.80 -22.17 37.03
C LEU A 94 8.17 -21.54 38.38
N ASP A 95 7.49 -21.98 39.45
CA ASP A 95 7.84 -21.64 40.84
C ASP A 95 9.18 -22.29 41.22
N PRO A 96 10.23 -21.53 41.60
CA PRO A 96 11.54 -22.09 41.92
C PRO A 96 11.63 -22.70 43.34
N ARG A 97 10.52 -22.95 44.05
CA ARG A 97 10.54 -23.42 45.46
C ARG A 97 9.95 -24.80 45.73
N ALA A 98 9.82 -25.67 44.73
CA ALA A 98 9.45 -27.08 44.96
C ALA A 98 10.66 -28.04 44.95
N SER A 99 11.61 -27.86 45.88
CA SER A 99 12.44 -28.98 46.37
C SER A 99 13.05 -28.66 47.74
N GLN A 100 12.26 -28.85 48.79
CA GLN A 100 12.78 -29.28 50.09
C GLN A 100 11.92 -30.44 50.57
N GLY A 101 12.58 -31.57 50.88
CA GLY A 101 12.00 -32.67 51.64
C GLY A 101 12.17 -34.04 50.98
N GLY A 102 13.08 -34.87 51.52
CA GLY A 102 13.17 -36.31 51.26
C GLY A 102 14.61 -36.79 51.12
#